data_AF-A0A662RHX2-F1
#
_entry.id   AF-A0A662RHX2-F1
#
_cell.length_a   1.000
_cell.length_b   1.000
_cell.length_c   1.000
_cell.angle_alpha   90.00
_cell.angle_beta   90.00
_cell.angle_gamma   90.00
#
_symmetry.space_group_name_H-M   'P 1'
#
loop_
_entity.id
_entity.type
_entity.pdbx_description
1 polymer ?
#
loop_
_entity_poly.entity_id
_entity_poly.type
_entity_poly.pdbx_seq_one_letter_code
_entity_poly.pdbx_strand_id
1 'polypeptide(L)' 'MKPELENLLKKHGYHIAGRHSAVKTCHWLNRAIRGEGSCYKSQFYGIQSHRCIQMTPTLSCNHRCLHCWRPVEMPV' A
#
# COMPACT_ATOMS: atom_id res chain seq x y z
N MET A 1 1.09 -16.83 -6.06
CA MET A 1 1.51 -15.59 -6.77
C MET A 1 2.65 -15.96 -7.71
N LYS A 2 2.72 -15.40 -8.92
CA LYS A 2 3.89 -15.64 -9.80
C LYS A 2 5.14 -14.99 -9.18
N PRO A 3 6.32 -15.63 -9.19
CA PRO A 3 7.53 -15.09 -8.55
C PRO A 3 7.93 -13.69 -9.05
N GLU A 4 7.72 -13.42 -10.34
CA GLU A 4 7.99 -12.12 -10.97
C GLU A 4 7.13 -10.99 -10.37
N LEU A 5 5.83 -11.24 -10.19
CA LEU A 5 4.91 -10.29 -9.56
C LEU A 5 5.30 -10.01 -8.10
N GLU A 6 5.69 -11.06 -7.37
CA GLU A 6 6.14 -10.90 -5.99
C GLU A 6 7.40 -10.02 -5.90
N ASN A 7 8.37 -10.24 -6.79
CA ASN A 7 9.59 -9.42 -6.85
C ASN A 7 9.30 -7.97 -7.23
N LEU A 8 8.37 -7.74 -8.16
CA LEU A 8 7.93 -6.39 -8.54
C LEU A 8 7.24 -5.67 -7.37
N LEU A 9 6.34 -6.36 -6.66
CA LEU A 9 5.68 -5.82 -5.47
C LEU A 9 6.71 -5.45 -4.39
N LYS A 10 7.67 -6.33 -4.12
CA LYS A 10 8.78 -6.08 -3.16
C LYS A 10 9.60 -4.85 -3.57
N LYS A 11 9.94 -4.70 -4.85
CA LYS A 11 10.64 -3.52 -5.38
C LYS A 11 9.88 -2.21 -5.12
N HIS A 12 8.55 -2.25 -5.12
CA HIS A 12 7.70 -1.09 -4.80
C HIS A 12 7.40 -0.90 -3.30
N GLY A 13 8.07 -1.67 -2.42
CA GLY A 13 7.95 -1.56 -0.96
C GLY A 13 6.75 -2.29 -0.37
N TYR A 14 6.12 -3.20 -1.10
CA TYR A 14 5.10 -4.08 -0.54
C TYR A 14 5.75 -5.28 0.15
N HIS A 15 5.20 -5.67 1.30
CA HIS A 15 5.50 -6.90 2.01
C HIS A 15 4.31 -7.84 1.91
N ILE A 16 4.53 -9.06 1.43
CA ILE A 16 3.47 -10.06 1.32
C ILE A 16 3.16 -10.62 2.71
N ALA A 17 1.88 -10.69 3.05
CA ALA A 17 1.39 -11.33 4.27
C ALA A 17 0.61 -12.60 3.87
N GLY A 18 1.15 -13.77 4.20
CA GLY A 18 0.59 -15.05 3.76
C GLY A 18 0.74 -15.24 2.25
N ARG A 19 -0.35 -15.58 1.55
CA ARG A 19 -0.33 -15.93 0.11
C ARG A 19 -1.01 -14.92 -0.82
N HIS A 20 -1.85 -14.05 -0.28
CA HIS A 20 -2.74 -13.18 -1.07
C HIS A 20 -2.86 -11.73 -0.55
N SER A 21 -2.36 -11.47 0.65
CA SER A 21 -2.43 -10.15 1.30
C SER A 21 -1.10 -9.42 1.17
N ALA A 22 -1.13 -8.10 1.31
CA ALA A 22 0.08 -7.29 1.36
C ALA A 22 -0.06 -6.10 2.31
N VAL A 23 1.07 -5.67 2.86
CA VAL A 23 1.23 -4.46 3.67
C VAL A 23 2.23 -3.56 2.96
N LYS A 24 2.04 -2.25 3.05
CA LYS A 24 3.03 -1.27 2.60
C LYS A 24 3.04 -0.09 3.55
N THR A 25 4.22 0.35 3.93
CA THR A 25 4.37 1.54 4.77
C THR A 25 3.81 2.76 4.04
N CYS A 26 2.88 3.47 4.68
CA CYS A 26 2.31 4.68 4.13
C CYS A 26 3.39 5.75 3.96
N HIS A 27 3.35 6.49 2.86
CA HIS A 27 4.26 7.62 2.63
C HIS A 27 4.28 8.60 3.82
N TRP A 28 3.09 8.93 4.35
CA TRP A 28 2.93 9.84 5.48
C TRP A 28 3.31 9.23 6.83
N LEU A 29 3.31 7.90 6.96
CA LEU A 29 3.83 7.25 8.16
C LEU A 29 5.32 7.55 8.30
N ASN A 30 6.11 7.35 7.23
CA ASN A 30 7.54 7.61 7.25
C ASN A 30 7.86 9.07 7.57
N ARG A 31 7.13 10.02 6.97
CA ARG A 31 7.26 11.45 7.28
C ARG A 31 6.94 11.76 8.74
N ALA A 32 5.85 11.19 9.27
CA ALA A 32 5.44 11.40 10.65
C ALA A 32 6.47 10.84 11.66
N ILE A 33 7.08 9.68 11.38
CA ILE A 33 8.15 9.12 12.23
C ILE A 33 9.39 10.03 12.24
N ARG A 34 9.70 10.67 11.11
CA ARG A 34 10.83 11.60 10.98
C ARG A 34 10.54 13.03 11.49
N GLY A 35 9.31 13.30 11.94
CA GLY A 35 8.90 14.65 12.35
C GLY A 35 8.64 15.61 11.19
N GLU A 36 8.51 15.12 9.95
CA GLU A 36 8.33 15.91 8.72
C GLU A 36 6.85 16.21 8.38
N GLY A 37 5.93 16.00 9.32
CA GLY A 37 4.49 16.24 9.20
C GLY A 37 3.62 14.99 9.19
N SER A 38 2.30 15.18 9.10
CA SER A 38 1.28 14.12 9.13
C SER A 38 0.33 14.23 7.94
N CYS A 39 -0.43 13.16 7.63
CA CYS A 39 -1.39 13.19 6.53
C CYS A 39 -2.64 14.00 6.86
N TYR A 40 -3.41 14.34 5.83
CA TYR A 40 -4.68 15.08 5.97
C TYR A 40 -5.65 14.45 6.98
N LYS A 41 -5.64 13.11 7.16
CA LYS A 41 -6.48 12.41 8.13
C LYS A 41 -6.14 12.76 9.58
N SER A 42 -4.90 13.15 9.86
CA SER A 42 -4.51 13.66 11.17
C SER A 42 -5.19 14.99 11.46
N GLN A 43 -5.26 15.88 10.46
CA GLN A 43 -5.91 17.18 10.61
C GLN A 43 -7.44 17.06 10.66
N PHE A 44 -8.03 16.24 9.81
CA PHE A 44 -9.50 16.17 9.70
C PHE A 44 -10.13 15.28 10.78
N TYR A 45 -9.43 14.23 11.20
CA TYR A 45 -10.02 13.17 12.03
C TYR A 45 -9.18 12.82 13.27
N GLY A 46 -8.07 13.53 13.54
CA GLY A 46 -7.18 13.21 14.66
C GLY A 46 -6.42 11.87 14.52
N ILE A 47 -6.42 11.24 13.34
CA ILE A 47 -5.76 9.96 13.12
C ILE A 47 -4.24 10.13 13.03
N GLN A 48 -3.52 9.46 13.92
CA GLN A 48 -2.06 9.52 13.98
C GLN A 48 -1.43 8.72 12.83
N SER A 49 -0.87 9.41 11.83
CA SER A 49 -0.32 8.76 10.62
C SER A 49 0.77 7.71 10.92
N HIS A 50 1.59 7.95 11.94
CA HIS A 50 2.65 7.02 12.36
C HIS A 50 2.12 5.72 13.02
N ARG A 51 0.81 5.63 13.29
CA ARG A 51 0.13 4.45 13.85
C ARG A 51 -0.82 3.77 12.87
N CYS A 52 -0.90 4.24 11.63
CA CYS A 52 -1.76 3.65 10.60
C CYS A 52 -1.12 2.40 9.99
N ILE A 53 -1.89 1.33 9.86
CA ILE A 53 -1.52 0.15 9.07
C ILE A 53 -2.17 0.25 7.70
N GLN A 54 -1.37 0.42 6.64
CA GLN A 54 -1.85 0.37 5.25
C GLN A 54 -1.62 -1.04 4.69
N MET A 55 -2.72 -1.77 4.49
CA MET A 55 -2.70 -3.15 4.02
C MET A 55 -3.90 -3.45 3.12
N THR A 56 -3.83 -4.60 2.44
CA THR A 56 -4.97 -5.18 1.74
C THR A 56 -4.95 -6.70 1.90
N PRO A 57 -6.11 -7.35 2.11
CA PRO A 57 -6.23 -8.80 2.04
C PRO A 57 -6.31 -9.33 0.60
N THR A 58 -6.43 -8.44 -0.40
CA THR A 58 -6.53 -8.80 -1.81
C THR A 58 -5.63 -7.93 -2.70
N LEU A 59 -4.83 -8.57 -3.52
CA LEU A 59 -4.07 -7.93 -4.61
C LEU A 59 -4.81 -7.98 -5.96
N SER A 60 -5.98 -8.61 -5.99
CA SER A 60 -6.83 -8.77 -7.16
C SER A 60 -7.99 -7.77 -7.13
N CYS A 61 -8.35 -7.22 -8.28
CA CYS A 61 -9.47 -6.29 -8.45
C CYS A 61 -10.16 -6.56 -9.79
N ASN A 62 -11.50 -6.52 -9.80
CA ASN A 62 -12.34 -6.72 -11.00
C ASN A 62 -12.52 -5.46 -11.85
N HIS A 63 -11.91 -4.34 -11.47
CA HIS A 63 -11.97 -3.07 -12.20
C HIS A 63 -10.62 -2.71 -12.83
N ARG A 64 -10.65 -1.99 -13.94
CA ARG A 64 -9.46 -1.48 -14.67
C ARG A 64 -9.45 0.04 -14.79
N CYS A 65 -9.56 0.73 -13.65
CA CYS A 65 -9.59 2.19 -13.61
C CYS A 65 -8.26 2.80 -14.09
N LEU A 66 -8.34 3.87 -14.89
CA LEU A 66 -7.18 4.59 -15.45
C LEU A 66 -6.22 5.14 -14.40
N HIS A 67 -6.73 5.50 -13.21
CA HIS A 67 -5.96 6.10 -12.13
C HIS A 67 -5.44 5.08 -11.11
N CYS A 68 -5.73 3.78 -11.28
CA CYS A 68 -5.27 2.77 -10.33
C CYS A 68 -3.82 2.40 -10.62
N TRP A 69 -2.92 2.73 -9.70
CA TRP A 69 -1.52 2.36 -9.76
C TRP A 69 -1.38 0.88 -9.41
N ARG A 70 -1.48 0.01 -10.43
CA ARG A 70 -1.27 -1.42 -10.29
C ARG A 70 0.07 -1.77 -10.94
N PRO A 71 0.97 -2.47 -10.23
CA PRO A 71 2.24 -2.89 -10.81
C PRO A 71 2.06 -3.94 -11.91
N VAL A 72 0.91 -4.64 -11.94
CA VAL A 72 0.59 -5.63 -12.98
C VAL A 72 -0.88 -5.49 -13.39
N GLU A 73 -1.12 -5.57 -14.70
CA GLU A 73 -2.47 -5.76 -15.23
C GLU A 73 -2.85 -7.23 -15.13
N MET A 74 -3.94 -7.51 -14.41
CA MET A 74 -4.52 -8.84 -14.38
C MET A 74 -5.24 -9.09 -15.72
N PRO A 75 -4.98 -10.20 -16.44
CA PRO A 75 -5.78 -10.55 -17.62
C PRO A 75 -7.25 -10.70 -17.21
N VAL A 76 -8.18 -10.25 -18.08
CA VAL A 76 -9.62 -10.50 -17.88
C VAL A 76 -9.88 -11.95 -18.20
#